data_AF-A0A4R8TM66-F1
#
_entry.id   AF-A0A4R8TM66-F1
#
_cell.length_a   1.000
_cell.length_b   1.000
_cell.length_c   1.000
_cell.angle_alpha   90.00
_cell.angle_beta   90.00
_cell.angle_gamma   90.00
#
_symmetry.space_group_name_H-M   'P 1'
#
loop_
_entity.id
_entity.type
_entity.pdbx_description
1 polymer ?
#
loop_
_entity_poly.entity_id
_entity_poly.type
_entity_poly.pdbx_seq_one_letter_code
_entity_poly.pdbx_strand_id
1 'polypeptide(L)'
;MDLFPDGEENRWFDPRSSEAHQNVPRPQLVVYDAEKQISRLQMHVPGRGITRDPVNYVVYIDGACRNNGSPSARASWAVYFGPGSRYNRGGLLHYSQPQTSSRAEIEALSQALHVIRSFPYEDMVLSKIKIATDSKYLAYAMCFWIKNWIKHGGIRSNGQRVAHFEKLVEIHHRLEDMTYGYEGELDFCFWAIPREENKGADRLAKAALDR
;
A
#
# COMPACT_ATOMS: atom_id res chain seq x y z
N MET A 1 -8.56 21.63 14.16
CA MET A 1 -7.61 21.93 13.07
C MET A 1 -8.04 21.04 11.94
N ASP A 2 -8.80 21.59 11.00
CA ASP A 2 -9.39 20.82 9.92
C ASP A 2 -8.27 20.18 9.10
N LEU A 3 -8.26 18.85 9.08
CA LEU A 3 -7.22 18.05 8.43
C LEU A 3 -7.34 18.03 6.91
N PHE A 4 -8.29 18.79 6.36
CA PHE A 4 -8.66 18.77 4.96
C PHE A 4 -8.93 20.20 4.52
N PRO A 5 -7.98 20.88 3.84
CA PRO A 5 -8.37 21.98 2.99
C PRO A 5 -9.32 21.44 1.92
N ASP A 6 -10.46 22.10 1.76
CA ASP A 6 -11.52 21.71 0.83
C ASP A 6 -10.95 21.43 -0.58
N GLY A 7 -11.28 20.27 -1.14
CA GLY A 7 -11.10 19.96 -2.56
C GLY A 7 -9.84 19.19 -2.99
N GLU A 8 -8.94 18.79 -2.08
CA GLU A 8 -7.86 17.86 -2.47
C GLU A 8 -8.31 16.39 -2.41
N GLU A 9 -8.21 15.68 -3.55
CA GLU A 9 -8.31 14.23 -3.59
C GLU A 9 -7.29 13.61 -2.63
N ASN A 10 -7.79 13.06 -1.53
CA ASN A 10 -7.00 12.38 -0.53
C ASN A 10 -7.04 10.87 -0.78
N ARG A 11 -5.87 10.26 -0.92
CA ARG A 11 -5.70 8.81 -1.10
C ARG A 11 -6.04 7.99 0.15
N TRP A 12 -6.66 8.54 1.19
CA TRP A 12 -6.99 7.81 2.42
C TRP A 12 -8.23 6.94 2.26
N PHE A 13 -8.16 5.68 2.71
CA PHE A 13 -9.30 4.78 2.74
C PHE A 13 -9.58 4.31 4.18
N ASP A 14 -10.82 4.56 4.62
CA ASP A 14 -11.42 3.93 5.80
C ASP A 14 -12.72 3.23 5.39
N PRO A 15 -12.81 1.89 5.48
CA PRO A 15 -14.02 1.17 5.10
C PRO A 15 -15.24 1.56 5.95
N ARG A 16 -15.03 2.06 7.18
CA ARG A 16 -16.11 2.50 8.07
C ARG A 16 -16.77 3.81 7.61
N SER A 17 -16.06 4.58 6.79
CA SER A 17 -16.56 5.84 6.22
C SER A 17 -17.08 5.67 4.80
N SER A 18 -17.01 4.46 4.24
CA SER A 18 -17.46 4.18 2.88
C SER A 18 -18.85 3.57 2.89
N GLU A 19 -19.81 4.22 2.23
CA GLU A 19 -21.22 3.76 2.17
C GLU A 19 -21.35 2.30 1.71
N ALA A 20 -20.53 1.91 0.72
CA ALA A 20 -20.50 0.55 0.18
C ALA A 20 -19.94 -0.50 1.17
N HIS A 21 -19.03 -0.11 2.07
CA HIS A 21 -18.24 -1.05 2.88
C HIS A 21 -18.57 -1.01 4.38
N GLN A 22 -19.15 0.08 4.88
CA GLN A 22 -19.37 0.30 6.32
C GLN A 22 -20.27 -0.75 6.98
N ASN A 23 -21.18 -1.35 6.20
CA ASN A 23 -22.12 -2.37 6.65
C ASN A 23 -21.62 -3.81 6.41
N VAL A 24 -20.38 -3.98 5.96
CA VAL A 24 -19.77 -5.30 5.78
C VAL A 24 -18.94 -5.64 7.03
N PRO A 25 -19.23 -6.75 7.73
CA PRO A 25 -18.45 -7.14 8.91
C PRO A 25 -16.96 -7.27 8.57
N ARG A 26 -16.08 -6.76 9.45
CA ARG A 26 -14.61 -6.74 9.23
C ARG A 26 -14.01 -8.08 8.76
N PRO A 27 -14.39 -9.25 9.32
CA PRO A 27 -13.86 -10.54 8.86
C PRO A 27 -14.30 -10.95 7.45
N GLN A 28 -15.38 -10.36 6.92
CA GLN A 28 -15.90 -10.59 5.57
C GLN A 28 -15.53 -9.46 4.61
N LEU A 29 -14.90 -8.39 5.10
CA LEU A 29 -14.64 -7.21 4.28
C LEU A 29 -13.72 -7.50 3.10
N VAL A 30 -12.77 -8.43 3.26
CA VAL A 30 -11.84 -8.81 2.20
C VAL A 30 -12.03 -10.27 1.84
N VAL A 31 -12.22 -10.54 0.55
CA VAL A 31 -12.31 -11.89 -0.01
C VAL A 31 -11.24 -12.08 -1.08
N TYR A 32 -10.69 -13.28 -1.16
CA TYR A 32 -9.74 -13.64 -2.21
C TYR A 32 -10.49 -14.05 -3.48
N ASP A 33 -10.17 -13.42 -4.61
CA ASP A 33 -10.62 -13.86 -5.91
C ASP A 33 -9.57 -14.80 -6.53
N ALA A 34 -9.89 -16.10 -6.55
CA ALA A 34 -9.01 -17.13 -7.06
C ALA A 34 -8.85 -17.11 -8.59
N GLU A 35 -9.81 -16.56 -9.32
CA GLU A 35 -9.75 -16.45 -10.78
C GLU A 35 -8.74 -15.35 -11.17
N LYS A 36 -8.91 -14.17 -10.59
CA LYS A 36 -8.00 -13.03 -10.81
C LYS A 36 -6.72 -13.10 -9.98
N GLN A 37 -6.60 -14.06 -9.07
CA GLN A 37 -5.46 -14.24 -8.17
C GLN A 37 -5.16 -13.01 -7.28
N ILE A 38 -6.18 -12.25 -6.90
CA ILE A 38 -6.05 -11.00 -6.12
C ILE A 38 -7.21 -10.85 -5.12
N SER A 39 -6.90 -10.29 -3.95
CA SER A 39 -7.90 -9.96 -2.93
C SER A 39 -8.71 -8.72 -3.33
N ARG A 40 -9.97 -8.67 -2.89
CA ARG A 40 -10.85 -7.53 -3.14
C ARG A 40 -11.80 -7.29 -1.98
N LEU A 41 -12.37 -6.11 -1.94
CA LEU A 41 -13.39 -5.79 -0.95
C LEU A 41 -14.70 -6.52 -1.26
N GLN A 42 -15.48 -6.76 -0.21
CA GLN A 42 -16.90 -7.02 -0.32
C GLN A 42 -17.68 -5.74 0.02
N MET A 43 -18.83 -5.55 -0.62
CA MET A 43 -19.72 -4.41 -0.41
C MET A 43 -21.12 -4.88 0.00
N HIS A 44 -21.84 -4.04 0.74
CA HIS A 44 -23.24 -4.27 1.08
C HIS A 44 -24.16 -3.57 0.07
N VAL A 45 -25.01 -4.34 -0.61
CA VAL A 45 -25.99 -3.82 -1.57
C VAL A 45 -27.40 -3.94 -0.98
N PRO A 46 -28.16 -2.84 -0.85
CA PRO A 46 -29.55 -2.89 -0.39
C PRO A 46 -30.38 -3.91 -1.17
N GLY A 47 -31.09 -4.79 -0.45
CA GLY A 47 -31.92 -5.85 -1.05
C GLY A 47 -31.16 -7.06 -1.61
N ARG A 48 -29.83 -7.01 -1.76
CA ARG A 48 -29.00 -8.16 -2.19
C ARG A 48 -28.06 -8.68 -1.12
N GLY A 49 -27.79 -7.90 -0.07
CA GLY A 49 -26.85 -8.25 1.00
C GLY A 49 -25.39 -8.05 0.59
N ILE A 50 -24.49 -8.85 1.16
CA ILE A 50 -23.04 -8.73 0.94
C ILE A 50 -22.65 -9.42 -0.37
N THR A 51 -21.98 -8.68 -1.25
CA THR A 51 -21.47 -9.15 -2.54
C THR A 51 -20.00 -8.75 -2.72
N ARG A 52 -19.32 -9.30 -3.73
CA ARG A 52 -17.99 -8.84 -4.12
C ARG A 52 -18.06 -7.43 -4.71
N ASP A 53 -17.15 -6.57 -4.30
CA ASP A 53 -16.95 -5.29 -4.95
C ASP A 53 -16.20 -5.51 -6.28
N PRO A 54 -16.74 -5.05 -7.42
CA PRO A 54 -16.15 -5.32 -8.73
C PRO A 54 -14.87 -4.52 -9.03
N VAL A 55 -14.63 -3.41 -8.34
CA VAL A 55 -13.57 -2.45 -8.69
C VAL A 55 -12.57 -2.21 -7.57
N ASN A 56 -12.88 -2.53 -6.31
CA ASN A 56 -11.97 -2.29 -5.19
C ASN A 56 -11.11 -3.53 -4.85
N TYR A 57 -9.87 -3.55 -5.35
CA TYR A 57 -8.88 -4.59 -5.06
C TYR A 57 -8.02 -4.23 -3.84
N VAL A 58 -7.51 -5.24 -3.15
CA VAL A 58 -6.67 -5.08 -1.95
C VAL A 58 -5.32 -5.73 -2.17
N VAL A 59 -4.26 -4.96 -1.91
CA VAL A 59 -2.88 -5.43 -1.94
C VAL A 59 -2.25 -5.12 -0.59
N TYR A 60 -1.74 -6.14 0.07
CA TYR A 60 -1.08 -6.01 1.36
C TYR A 60 0.43 -5.84 1.15
N ILE A 61 1.03 -4.91 1.86
CA ILE A 61 2.48 -4.69 1.83
C ILE A 61 3.04 -4.74 3.26
N ASP A 62 4.28 -5.17 3.39
CA ASP A 62 5.01 -5.18 4.66
C ASP A 62 6.52 -5.09 4.45
N GLY A 63 7.21 -4.45 5.38
CA GLY A 63 8.65 -4.38 5.46
C GLY A 63 9.19 -4.96 6.76
N ALA A 64 10.14 -5.90 6.67
CA ALA A 64 10.82 -6.44 7.84
C ALA A 64 12.31 -6.06 7.85
N CYS A 65 12.87 -5.87 9.03
CA CYS A 65 14.31 -5.68 9.20
C CYS A 65 14.80 -6.43 10.44
N ARG A 66 15.72 -7.40 10.25
CA ARG A 66 16.45 -8.07 11.33
C ARG A 66 17.59 -7.18 11.80
N ASN A 67 17.84 -7.17 13.10
CA ASN A 67 18.90 -6.38 13.74
C ASN A 67 18.88 -4.90 13.35
N ASN A 68 17.67 -4.33 13.22
CA ASN A 68 17.44 -2.95 12.81
C ASN A 68 18.22 -1.96 13.71
N GLY A 69 18.91 -1.00 13.09
CA GLY A 69 19.76 -0.04 13.80
C GLY A 69 21.17 -0.54 14.14
N SER A 70 21.54 -1.76 13.70
CA SER A 70 22.90 -2.29 13.84
C SER A 70 23.63 -2.38 12.50
N PRO A 71 24.97 -2.51 12.50
CA PRO A 71 25.74 -2.79 11.27
C PRO A 71 25.37 -4.13 10.59
N SER A 72 24.75 -5.06 11.34
CA SER A 72 24.29 -6.36 10.82
C SER A 72 22.84 -6.34 10.34
N ALA A 73 22.24 -5.14 10.20
CA ALA A 73 20.86 -5.00 9.80
C ALA A 73 20.62 -5.59 8.40
N ARG A 74 19.55 -6.36 8.25
CA ARG A 74 19.13 -6.96 6.98
C ARG A 74 17.64 -6.73 6.80
N ALA A 75 17.28 -6.05 5.73
CA ALA A 75 15.92 -5.61 5.44
C ALA A 75 15.32 -6.38 4.24
N SER A 76 14.01 -6.58 4.29
CA SER A 76 13.23 -7.28 3.27
C SER A 76 11.88 -6.62 3.09
N TRP A 77 11.32 -6.77 1.90
CA TRP A 77 10.01 -6.26 1.53
C TRP A 77 9.11 -7.40 1.06
N ALA A 78 7.80 -7.20 1.17
CA ALA A 78 6.80 -8.12 0.65
C ALA A 78 5.58 -7.41 0.07
N VAL A 79 5.02 -8.03 -0.97
CA VAL A 79 3.75 -7.68 -1.60
C VAL A 79 2.90 -8.94 -1.63
N TYR A 80 1.72 -8.87 -1.02
CA TYR A 80 0.82 -9.99 -0.83
C TYR A 80 -0.57 -9.66 -1.38
N PHE A 81 -0.95 -10.35 -2.45
CA PHE A 81 -2.25 -10.23 -3.11
C PHE A 81 -3.27 -11.24 -2.59
N GLY A 82 -2.84 -12.28 -1.87
CA GLY A 82 -3.70 -13.30 -1.29
C GLY A 82 -3.05 -14.68 -1.25
N PRO A 83 -3.74 -15.68 -0.68
CA PRO A 83 -3.19 -17.02 -0.51
C PRO A 83 -2.78 -17.63 -1.85
N GLY A 84 -1.52 -18.06 -1.98
CA GLY A 84 -1.03 -18.75 -3.17
C GLY A 84 -0.98 -17.89 -4.45
N SER A 85 -1.28 -16.59 -4.38
CA SER A 85 -1.30 -15.73 -5.56
C SER A 85 0.04 -15.75 -6.29
N ARG A 86 -0.01 -15.97 -7.61
CA ARG A 86 1.15 -15.87 -8.51
C ARG A 86 1.80 -14.49 -8.52
N TYR A 87 1.12 -13.47 -8.01
CA TYR A 87 1.60 -12.09 -7.92
C TYR A 87 2.29 -11.78 -6.59
N ASN A 88 2.24 -12.68 -5.60
CA ASN A 88 2.98 -12.51 -4.36
C ASN A 88 4.48 -12.39 -4.65
N ARG A 89 5.11 -11.36 -4.10
CA ARG A 89 6.55 -11.11 -4.25
C ARG A 89 7.15 -10.75 -2.91
N GLY A 90 8.37 -11.18 -2.68
CA GLY A 90 9.13 -10.81 -1.50
C GLY A 90 10.61 -11.00 -1.76
N GLY A 91 11.41 -10.09 -1.24
CA GLY A 91 12.84 -10.03 -1.52
C GLY A 91 13.58 -9.21 -0.48
N LEU A 92 14.91 -9.29 -0.55
CA LEU A 92 15.80 -8.49 0.28
C LEU A 92 15.97 -7.12 -0.36
N LEU A 93 16.23 -6.12 0.49
CA LEU A 93 16.78 -4.86 0.00
C LEU A 93 18.22 -5.11 -0.45
N HIS A 94 18.63 -4.44 -1.52
CA HIS A 94 20.01 -4.54 -1.97
C HIS A 94 20.96 -4.03 -0.87
N TYR A 95 22.11 -4.68 -0.68
CA TYR A 95 22.99 -4.39 0.45
C TYR A 95 23.50 -2.93 0.47
N SER A 96 23.57 -2.27 -0.68
CA SER A 96 23.94 -0.84 -0.79
C SER A 96 22.83 0.13 -0.38
N GLN A 97 21.60 -0.36 -0.16
CA GLN A 97 20.48 0.46 0.29
C GLN A 97 20.41 0.47 1.83
N PRO A 98 19.82 1.51 2.45
CA PRO A 98 19.62 1.55 3.90
C PRO A 98 18.85 0.33 4.40
N GLN A 99 19.47 -0.45 5.29
CA GLN A 99 18.86 -1.64 5.89
C GLN A 99 18.06 -1.24 7.14
N THR A 100 16.91 -0.59 6.93
CA THR A 100 16.02 -0.16 8.02
C THR A 100 14.60 -0.66 7.80
N SER A 101 13.82 -0.81 8.87
CA SER A 101 12.39 -1.15 8.76
C SER A 101 11.62 -0.11 7.93
N SER A 102 11.87 1.19 8.14
CA SER A 102 11.23 2.26 7.39
C SER A 102 11.53 2.19 5.89
N ARG A 103 12.78 1.90 5.51
CA ARG A 103 13.16 1.76 4.10
C ARG A 103 12.55 0.51 3.47
N ALA A 104 12.39 -0.56 4.25
CA ALA A 104 11.75 -1.80 3.83
C ALA A 104 10.26 -1.61 3.51
N GLU A 105 9.52 -0.92 4.38
CA GLU A 105 8.11 -0.56 4.14
C GLU A 105 7.95 0.26 2.84
N ILE A 106 8.81 1.27 2.65
CA ILE A 106 8.83 2.10 1.45
C ILE A 106 9.15 1.27 0.20
N GLU A 107 10.08 0.30 0.32
CA GLU A 107 10.39 -0.61 -0.78
C GLU A 107 9.19 -1.50 -1.13
N ALA A 108 8.48 -2.01 -0.12
CA ALA A 108 7.30 -2.86 -0.33
C ALA A 108 6.23 -2.14 -1.17
N LEU A 109 5.99 -0.85 -0.91
CA LEU A 109 5.12 -0.03 -1.76
C LEU A 109 5.66 0.14 -3.18
N SER A 110 6.95 0.47 -3.33
CA SER A 110 7.58 0.62 -4.65
C SER A 110 7.45 -0.65 -5.50
N GLN A 111 7.67 -1.81 -4.87
CA GLN A 111 7.53 -3.11 -5.50
C GLN A 111 6.08 -3.47 -5.78
N ALA A 112 5.13 -3.11 -4.91
CA ALA A 112 3.70 -3.31 -5.17
C ALA A 112 3.28 -2.60 -6.46
N LEU A 113 3.68 -1.33 -6.64
CA LEU A 113 3.41 -0.59 -7.88
C LEU A 113 4.07 -1.23 -9.11
N HIS A 114 5.24 -1.86 -8.93
CA HIS A 114 5.89 -2.64 -9.99
C HIS A 114 5.09 -3.85 -10.41
N VAL A 115 4.63 -4.65 -9.45
CA VAL A 115 3.81 -5.81 -9.77
C VAL A 115 2.47 -5.39 -10.40
N ILE A 116 1.81 -4.36 -9.87
CA ILE A 116 0.51 -3.89 -10.37
C ILE A 116 0.62 -3.37 -11.81
N ARG A 117 1.67 -2.62 -12.15
CA ARG A 117 1.87 -2.14 -13.53
C ARG A 117 2.07 -3.28 -14.54
N SER A 118 2.46 -4.47 -14.08
CA SER A 118 2.63 -5.66 -14.93
C SER A 118 1.34 -6.47 -15.13
N PHE A 119 0.23 -6.09 -14.52
CA PHE A 119 -1.03 -6.79 -14.69
C PHE A 119 -1.58 -6.61 -16.11
N PRO A 120 -2.31 -7.60 -16.65
CA PRO A 120 -3.04 -7.42 -17.90
C PRO A 120 -3.97 -6.22 -17.77
N TYR A 121 -3.93 -5.32 -18.76
CA TYR A 121 -4.72 -4.09 -18.74
C TYR A 121 -6.21 -4.38 -18.49
N GLU A 122 -6.78 -5.35 -19.22
CA GLU A 122 -8.18 -5.80 -19.12
C GLU A 122 -8.61 -6.21 -17.70
N ASP A 123 -7.68 -6.70 -16.87
CA ASP A 123 -8.01 -7.13 -15.51
C ASP A 123 -8.25 -5.97 -14.56
N MET A 124 -7.66 -4.80 -14.84
CA MET A 124 -7.49 -3.67 -13.92
C MET A 124 -8.03 -2.33 -14.42
N VAL A 125 -8.55 -2.23 -15.65
CA VAL A 125 -9.20 -1.02 -16.17
C VAL A 125 -10.15 -0.40 -15.13
N LEU A 126 -9.97 0.89 -14.84
CA LEU A 126 -10.79 1.69 -13.90
C LEU A 126 -10.90 1.13 -12.48
N SER A 127 -9.91 0.34 -12.06
CA SER A 127 -9.90 -0.30 -10.73
C SER A 127 -9.32 0.61 -9.65
N LYS A 128 -9.85 0.43 -8.44
CA LYS A 128 -9.39 1.10 -7.23
C LYS A 128 -8.53 0.14 -6.42
N ILE A 129 -7.25 0.44 -6.29
CA ILE A 129 -6.29 -0.35 -5.53
C ILE A 129 -6.19 0.18 -4.10
N LYS A 130 -6.51 -0.66 -3.12
CA LYS A 130 -6.32 -0.40 -1.70
C LYS A 130 -5.00 -1.01 -1.26
N ILE A 131 -4.00 -0.17 -1.03
CA ILE A 131 -2.73 -0.56 -0.43
C ILE A 131 -2.93 -0.68 1.09
N ALA A 132 -3.01 -1.90 1.57
CA ALA A 132 -3.13 -2.23 2.99
C ALA A 132 -1.74 -2.35 3.62
N THR A 133 -1.50 -1.60 4.69
CA THR A 133 -0.22 -1.61 5.43
C THR A 133 -0.47 -1.31 6.91
N ASP A 134 0.33 -1.92 7.79
CA ASP A 134 0.38 -1.57 9.21
C ASP A 134 1.39 -0.45 9.52
N SER A 135 2.15 0.01 8.51
CA SER A 135 2.97 1.21 8.59
C SER A 135 2.12 2.48 8.50
N LYS A 136 1.64 2.95 9.65
CA LYS A 136 0.95 4.26 9.77
C LYS A 136 1.79 5.39 9.18
N TYR A 137 3.10 5.36 9.40
CA TYR A 137 4.01 6.36 8.83
C TYR A 137 3.90 6.42 7.29
N LEU A 138 3.96 5.26 6.62
CA LEU A 138 3.93 5.21 5.16
C LEU A 138 2.57 5.63 4.61
N ALA A 139 1.47 5.12 5.19
CA ALA A 139 0.12 5.50 4.78
C ALA A 139 -0.09 7.02 4.92
N TYR A 140 0.28 7.61 6.06
CA TYR A 140 0.14 9.05 6.28
C TYR A 140 1.08 9.87 5.38
N ALA A 141 2.29 9.38 5.13
CA ALA A 141 3.22 10.02 4.22
C ALA A 141 2.58 10.19 2.84
N MET A 142 2.03 9.12 2.27
CA MET A 142 1.44 9.15 0.93
C MET A 142 0.11 9.90 0.86
N CYS A 143 -0.70 9.89 1.94
CA CYS A 143 -2.00 10.55 1.95
C CYS A 143 -1.94 12.04 2.28
N PHE A 144 -1.09 12.45 3.22
CA PHE A 144 -1.21 13.77 3.84
C PHE A 144 0.07 14.61 3.79
N TRP A 145 1.24 13.99 3.81
CA TRP A 145 2.49 14.73 4.03
C TRP A 145 3.32 14.94 2.77
N ILE A 146 3.26 14.02 1.80
CA ILE A 146 4.22 14.00 0.70
C ILE A 146 4.20 15.26 -0.16
N LYS A 147 3.02 15.79 -0.49
CA LYS A 147 2.89 17.05 -1.26
C LYS A 147 3.55 18.22 -0.52
N ASN A 148 3.29 18.33 0.79
CA ASN A 148 3.90 19.37 1.61
C ASN A 148 5.42 19.17 1.73
N TRP A 149 5.90 17.94 1.88
CA TRP A 149 7.34 17.65 1.90
C TRP A 149 8.00 17.99 0.56
N ILE A 150 7.37 17.70 -0.58
CA ILE A 150 7.86 18.11 -1.91
C ILE A 150 7.99 19.63 -1.99
N LYS A 151 6.93 20.36 -1.61
CA LYS A 151 6.91 21.82 -1.60
C LYS A 151 8.05 22.42 -0.76
N HIS A 152 8.44 21.78 0.33
CA HIS A 152 9.47 22.25 1.26
C HIS A 152 10.81 21.50 1.11
N GLY A 153 11.07 20.87 -0.04
CA GLY A 153 12.36 20.23 -0.34
C GLY A 153 12.74 19.09 0.61
N GLY A 154 11.75 18.44 1.21
CA GLY A 154 11.94 17.32 2.14
C GLY A 154 12.36 17.74 3.55
N ILE A 155 12.16 19.01 3.92
CA ILE A 155 12.45 19.52 5.27
C ILE A 155 11.16 19.59 6.09
N ARG A 156 11.20 19.02 7.30
CA ARG A 156 10.09 19.05 8.27
C ARG A 156 10.05 20.41 8.98
N SER A 157 8.94 20.71 9.64
CA SER A 157 8.77 21.93 10.45
C SER A 157 9.80 22.07 11.57
N ASN A 158 10.36 20.96 12.05
CA ASN A 158 11.43 20.94 13.05
C ASN A 158 12.85 21.06 12.45
N GLY A 159 12.97 21.39 11.16
CA GLY A 159 14.24 21.54 10.45
C GLY A 159 14.92 20.24 10.04
N GLN A 160 14.37 19.07 10.42
CA GLN A 160 14.97 17.78 10.07
C GLN A 160 14.59 17.34 8.66
N ARG A 161 15.52 16.67 7.99
CA ARG A 161 15.26 16.03 6.70
C ARG A 161 14.34 14.84 6.86
N VAL A 162 13.38 14.69 5.96
CA VAL A 162 12.55 13.50 5.85
C VAL A 162 13.43 12.31 5.44
N ALA A 163 13.41 11.25 6.24
CA ALA A 163 14.13 10.02 5.92
C ALA A 163 13.61 9.42 4.61
N HIS A 164 14.53 9.00 3.73
CA HIS A 164 14.23 8.38 2.43
C HIS A 164 13.34 9.25 1.51
N PHE A 165 13.43 10.58 1.65
CA PHE A 165 12.60 11.54 0.92
C PHE A 165 12.58 11.31 -0.59
N GLU A 166 13.74 11.13 -1.22
CA GLU A 166 13.86 10.92 -2.66
C GLU A 166 13.05 9.72 -3.13
N LYS A 167 13.09 8.61 -2.38
CA LYS A 167 12.34 7.40 -2.71
C LYS A 167 10.84 7.60 -2.53
N LEU A 168 10.42 8.37 -1.52
CA LEU A 168 9.01 8.72 -1.32
C LEU A 168 8.49 9.61 -2.46
N VAL A 169 9.30 10.55 -2.95
CA VAL A 169 8.97 11.40 -4.11
C VAL A 169 8.88 10.57 -5.39
N GLU A 170 9.83 9.66 -5.63
CA GLU A 170 9.79 8.72 -6.76
C GLU A 170 8.48 7.91 -6.76
N ILE A 171 8.10 7.34 -5.61
CA ILE A 171 6.86 6.58 -5.46
C ILE A 171 5.64 7.47 -5.69
N HIS A 172 5.63 8.69 -5.15
CA HIS A 172 4.53 9.62 -5.36
C HIS A 172 4.32 9.94 -6.84
N HIS A 173 5.37 10.30 -7.57
CA HIS A 173 5.26 10.55 -9.01
C HIS A 173 4.77 9.32 -9.78
N ARG A 174 5.18 8.12 -9.36
CA ARG A 174 4.67 6.88 -9.95
C ARG A 174 3.18 6.66 -9.69
N LEU A 175 2.70 6.98 -8.50
CA LEU A 175 1.26 6.95 -8.19
C LEU A 175 0.50 7.95 -9.05
N GLU A 176 1.02 9.17 -9.22
CA GLU A 176 0.42 10.19 -10.09
C GLU A 176 0.38 9.75 -11.55
N ASP A 177 1.47 9.17 -12.07
CA ASP A 177 1.54 8.64 -13.44
C ASP A 177 0.53 7.50 -13.67
N MET A 178 0.42 6.56 -12.73
CA MET A 178 -0.52 5.44 -12.84
C MET A 178 -1.99 5.85 -12.64
N THR A 179 -2.27 7.00 -12.03
CA THR A 179 -3.62 7.54 -11.83
C THR A 179 -4.04 8.51 -12.93
N TYR A 180 -3.17 9.45 -13.31
CA TYR A 180 -3.50 10.58 -14.20
C TYR A 180 -2.65 10.65 -15.48
N GLY A 181 -1.69 9.75 -15.66
CA GLY A 181 -0.88 9.68 -16.87
C GLY A 181 -1.70 9.29 -18.11
N TYR A 182 -1.05 9.25 -19.27
CA TYR A 182 -1.71 8.95 -20.55
C TYR A 182 -2.42 7.57 -20.58
N GLU A 183 -1.89 6.60 -19.83
CA GLU A 183 -2.46 5.26 -19.62
C GLU A 183 -3.04 5.10 -18.19
N GLY A 184 -3.21 6.22 -17.48
CA GLY A 184 -3.60 6.25 -16.07
C GLY A 184 -5.08 5.97 -15.90
N GLU A 185 -5.39 4.81 -15.31
CA GLU A 185 -6.76 4.37 -15.05
C GLU A 185 -6.92 3.73 -13.66
N LEU A 186 -5.89 3.83 -12.83
CA LEU A 186 -5.86 3.20 -11.51
C LEU A 186 -5.91 4.24 -10.40
N ASP A 187 -6.90 4.10 -9.53
CA ASP A 187 -7.00 4.90 -8.31
C ASP A 187 -6.30 4.17 -7.16
N PHE A 188 -5.30 4.79 -6.57
CA PHE A 188 -4.64 4.24 -5.37
C PHE A 188 -5.14 4.91 -4.11
N CYS A 189 -5.60 4.10 -3.16
CA CYS A 189 -5.85 4.51 -1.79
C CYS A 189 -5.02 3.70 -0.80
N PHE A 190 -4.70 4.29 0.34
CA PHE A 190 -3.99 3.66 1.44
C PHE A 190 -4.94 3.32 2.57
N TRP A 191 -4.81 2.10 3.07
CA TRP A 191 -5.59 1.57 4.16
C TRP A 191 -4.65 1.20 5.30
N ALA A 192 -4.61 2.03 6.34
CA ALA A 192 -3.89 1.70 7.55
C ALA A 192 -4.64 0.59 8.30
N ILE A 193 -4.01 -0.57 8.43
CA ILE A 193 -4.59 -1.75 9.10
C ILE A 193 -3.79 -2.11 10.36
N PRO A 194 -4.40 -2.79 11.34
CA PRO A 194 -3.67 -3.39 12.44
C PRO A 194 -2.72 -4.50 11.95
N ARG A 195 -1.60 -4.69 12.66
CA ARG A 195 -0.57 -5.69 12.29
C ARG A 195 -1.12 -7.12 12.26
N GLU A 196 -2.04 -7.43 13.15
CA GLU A 196 -2.72 -8.72 13.23
C GLU A 196 -3.58 -9.05 12.00
N GLU A 197 -3.93 -8.03 11.21
CA GLU A 197 -4.63 -8.18 9.93
C GLU A 197 -3.66 -8.29 8.74
N ASN A 198 -2.38 -7.93 8.91
CA ASN A 198 -1.35 -7.94 7.85
C ASN A 198 -0.50 -9.24 7.81
N LYS A 199 -1.01 -10.34 8.35
CA LYS A 199 -0.24 -11.60 8.56
C LYS A 199 0.35 -12.20 7.28
N GLY A 200 -0.31 -12.03 6.14
CA GLY A 200 0.15 -12.56 4.85
C GLY A 200 1.44 -11.91 4.37
N ALA A 201 1.46 -10.57 4.38
CA ALA A 201 2.64 -9.80 4.01
C ALA A 201 3.76 -9.94 5.04
N ASP A 202 3.46 -9.89 6.34
CA ASP A 202 4.44 -10.08 7.43
C ASP A 202 5.17 -11.43 7.34
N ARG A 203 4.43 -12.51 7.10
CA ARG A 203 5.02 -13.84 6.91
C ARG A 203 5.93 -13.87 5.67
N LEU A 204 5.50 -13.26 4.57
CA LEU A 204 6.24 -13.24 3.32
C LEU A 204 7.54 -12.42 3.43
N ALA A 205 7.50 -11.28 4.13
CA ALA A 205 8.68 -10.46 4.39
C ALA A 205 9.68 -11.21 5.27
N LYS A 206 9.23 -11.80 6.37
CA LYS A 206 10.09 -12.61 7.26
C LYS A 206 10.72 -13.79 6.54
N ALA A 207 9.96 -14.51 5.72
CA ALA A 207 10.48 -15.63 4.94
C ALA A 207 11.57 -15.20 3.94
N ALA A 208 11.54 -13.97 3.43
CA ALA A 208 12.61 -13.47 2.57
C ALA A 208 13.93 -13.25 3.32
N LEU A 209 13.89 -12.99 4.64
CA LEU A 209 15.08 -12.85 5.49
C LEU A 209 15.72 -14.19 5.88
N ASP A 210 14.98 -15.29 5.73
CA ASP A 210 15.46 -16.66 5.98
C ASP A 210 16.16 -17.30 4.77
N ARG A 211 16.20 -16.59 3.65
CA ARG A 211 16.90 -17.01 2.44
C ARG A 211 18.38 -16.64 2.46
#